data_AF-K2BTV3-F1
#
_entry.id   AF-K2BTV3-F1
#
_cell.length_a   1.000
_cell.length_b   1.000
_cell.length_c   1.000
_cell.angle_alpha   90.00
_cell.angle_beta   90.00
_cell.angle_gamma   90.00
#
_symmetry.space_group_name_H-M   'P 1'
#
loop_
_entity.id
_entity.type
_entity.pdbx_description
1 polymer ?
#
loop_
_entity_poly.entity_id
_entity_poly.type
_entity_poly.pdbx_seq_one_letter_code
_entity_poly.pdbx_strand_id
1 'polypeptide(L)'
;MRFNILIMLIMISLCSIYPALAKTTTHATTPKIKHHNPTVHAKHKNKKHTHLSIHHERVNANLAAIVPASTSILHASDSVVPLNHTLASINVNTINNTIPSESFITSVEKNLINFVHKTVSTLHYSSYKLGGTHFDTEHGVYIVDCSSFVDHILQEVYPNAYSNLVNSAGTDNPASSHYYHFFHALPENSDQYWNKIADVEELRPGDILVFRYKNSRGAQTGGHVMVVMDKPVRVSDVFFVRIADSASSGHSEDTRQPHTSGIGIGTLLLKANPKTGRPSAYAWGVRSYWNHNVTFAMARPSAIDMPINNA
;
A
#
# COMPACT_ATOMS: atom_id res chain seq x y z
N MET A 1 -21.98 -59.82 21.39
CA MET A 1 -21.30 -60.94 22.09
C MET A 1 -20.01 -61.24 21.35
N ARG A 2 -18.87 -60.89 21.96
CA ARG A 2 -17.47 -61.32 21.66
C ARG A 2 -16.91 -61.14 20.24
N PHE A 3 -15.98 -60.19 20.10
CA PHE A 3 -14.77 -60.37 19.29
C PHE A 3 -13.57 -59.84 20.07
N ASN A 4 -12.69 -60.76 20.46
CA ASN A 4 -11.32 -60.50 20.89
C ASN A 4 -10.45 -60.31 19.65
N ILE A 5 -9.37 -59.52 19.73
CA ILE A 5 -8.00 -60.02 19.53
C ILE A 5 -7.00 -58.95 19.98
N LEU A 6 -6.18 -59.43 20.91
CA LEU A 6 -4.99 -58.90 21.56
C LEU A 6 -3.80 -59.01 20.59
N ILE A 7 -3.03 -57.95 20.37
CA ILE A 7 -1.65 -58.08 19.85
C ILE A 7 -0.71 -57.27 20.75
N MET A 8 0.27 -58.02 21.27
CA MET A 8 1.33 -57.62 22.18
C MET A 8 2.42 -56.75 21.54
N LEU A 9 2.99 -55.92 22.43
CA LEU A 9 4.29 -55.25 22.37
C LEU A 9 5.46 -56.18 22.02
N ILE A 10 6.42 -55.68 21.23
CA ILE A 10 7.85 -56.03 21.36
C ILE A 10 8.69 -54.75 21.32
N MET A 11 9.35 -54.49 22.45
CA MET A 11 10.45 -53.55 22.64
C MET A 11 11.75 -54.23 22.21
N ILE A 12 12.57 -53.60 21.36
CA ILE A 12 14.02 -53.85 21.37
C ILE A 12 14.76 -52.50 21.31
N SER A 13 15.42 -52.24 22.44
CA SER A 13 16.46 -51.24 22.68
C SER A 13 17.74 -51.63 21.95
N LEU A 14 18.39 -50.70 21.27
CA LEU A 14 19.85 -50.69 21.12
C LEU A 14 20.37 -49.25 21.30
N CYS A 15 20.86 -49.01 22.50
CA CYS A 15 21.84 -48.02 22.86
C CYS A 15 23.20 -48.36 22.18
N SER A 16 24.05 -47.34 21.97
CA SER A 16 25.53 -47.36 21.90
C SER A 16 26.08 -46.69 20.61
N ILE A 17 26.74 -45.51 20.61
CA ILE A 17 28.07 -45.10 21.14
C ILE A 17 28.97 -44.61 19.95
N TYR A 18 29.18 -43.27 19.89
CA TYR A 18 30.36 -42.47 19.45
C TYR A 18 30.96 -42.56 18.01
N PRO A 19 31.87 -41.64 17.56
CA PRO A 19 32.38 -40.39 18.17
C PRO A 19 32.36 -39.12 17.26
N ALA A 20 32.62 -37.98 17.91
CA ALA A 20 33.08 -36.73 17.31
C ALA A 20 34.49 -36.85 16.70
N LEU A 21 34.74 -36.17 15.59
CA LEU A 21 36.10 -35.95 15.07
C LEU A 21 36.37 -34.44 14.96
N ALA A 22 37.15 -33.95 15.91
CA ALA A 22 37.79 -32.64 15.89
C ALA A 22 38.91 -32.62 14.83
N LYS A 23 39.04 -31.49 14.10
CA LYS A 23 40.24 -31.18 13.32
C LYS A 23 41.18 -30.31 14.14
N THR A 24 42.42 -30.79 14.19
CA THR A 24 43.56 -30.29 14.94
C THR A 24 44.07 -28.94 14.44
N THR A 25 44.32 -28.04 15.38
CA THR A 25 45.12 -26.82 15.26
C THR A 25 46.60 -27.15 15.39
N THR A 26 47.46 -26.63 14.52
CA THR A 26 48.91 -26.56 14.74
C THR A 26 49.29 -25.16 15.25
N HIS A 27 49.99 -25.14 16.39
CA HIS A 27 50.60 -23.99 17.04
C HIS A 27 52.06 -23.79 16.57
N ALA A 28 52.50 -22.53 16.49
CA ALA A 28 53.84 -21.98 16.83
C ALA A 28 53.91 -20.55 16.24
N THR A 29 54.40 -19.46 16.84
CA THR A 29 55.07 -19.16 18.12
C THR A 29 55.05 -17.62 18.26
N THR A 30 54.77 -17.08 19.45
CA THR A 30 55.08 -15.68 19.85
C THR A 30 56.54 -15.62 20.36
N PRO A 31 57.28 -14.49 20.41
CA PRO A 31 56.96 -13.36 21.32
C PRO A 31 57.48 -11.94 20.92
N LYS A 32 56.80 -10.88 21.38
CA LYS A 32 57.33 -9.92 22.39
C LYS A 32 56.48 -8.64 22.48
N ILE A 33 56.12 -8.35 23.73
CA ILE A 33 55.45 -7.16 24.25
C ILE A 33 56.46 -6.00 24.32
N LYS A 34 56.02 -4.79 23.96
CA LYS A 34 56.51 -3.54 24.58
C LYS A 34 55.32 -2.63 24.92
N HIS A 35 55.27 -2.26 26.18
CA HIS A 35 54.41 -1.25 26.78
C HIS A 35 54.59 0.13 26.12
N HIS A 36 53.51 0.91 26.04
CA HIS A 36 53.43 2.24 26.67
C HIS A 36 52.00 2.81 26.58
N ASN A 37 51.43 3.16 27.74
CA ASN A 37 50.36 4.15 27.87
C ASN A 37 50.94 5.55 27.63
N PRO A 38 50.12 6.50 27.15
CA PRO A 38 49.67 7.53 28.07
C PRO A 38 48.19 7.95 27.90
N THR A 39 47.60 8.20 29.06
CA THR A 39 46.60 9.22 29.44
C THR A 39 46.37 10.32 28.39
N VAL A 40 45.10 10.66 28.08
CA VAL A 40 44.61 12.05 27.86
C VAL A 40 43.06 12.10 27.79
N HIS A 41 42.51 12.89 28.71
CA HIS A 41 41.31 13.74 28.68
C HIS A 41 40.00 13.33 27.98
N ALA A 42 38.98 13.16 28.84
CA ALA A 42 37.59 13.43 28.54
C ALA A 42 37.38 14.88 28.03
N LYS A 43 36.68 15.01 26.89
CA LYS A 43 36.00 16.24 26.50
C LYS A 43 34.60 15.90 25.96
N HIS A 44 33.60 16.29 26.76
CA HIS A 44 32.21 16.49 26.33
C HIS A 44 32.17 17.34 25.05
N LYS A 45 31.43 16.86 24.04
CA LYS A 45 30.87 17.73 22.99
C LYS A 45 29.37 17.47 22.88
N ASN A 46 28.63 18.32 23.58
CA ASN A 46 27.23 18.63 23.34
C ASN A 46 27.04 19.04 21.86
N LYS A 47 26.24 18.30 21.10
CA LYS A 47 25.66 18.82 19.85
C LYS A 47 24.25 19.30 20.16
N LYS A 48 24.13 20.62 20.28
CA LYS A 48 22.85 21.34 20.37
C LYS A 48 22.08 21.19 19.06
N HIS A 49 20.81 20.81 19.18
CA HIS A 49 19.78 21.04 18.18
C HIS A 49 19.55 22.55 18.07
N THR A 50 19.84 23.15 16.92
CA THR A 50 19.44 24.50 16.59
C THR A 50 18.03 24.47 16.02
N HIS A 51 17.09 24.93 16.84
CA HIS A 51 15.71 25.27 16.49
C HIS A 51 15.76 26.55 15.64
N LEU A 52 15.31 26.50 14.38
CA LEU A 52 15.15 27.70 13.55
C LEU A 52 13.80 28.32 13.88
N SER A 53 13.80 29.30 14.78
CA SER A 53 12.65 30.15 15.10
C SER A 53 12.50 31.24 14.06
N ILE A 54 11.40 31.21 13.30
CA ILE A 54 10.99 32.28 12.40
C ILE A 54 10.49 33.46 13.25
N HIS A 55 11.16 34.59 13.11
CA HIS A 55 10.80 35.87 13.71
C HIS A 55 9.47 36.37 13.12
N HIS A 56 8.49 36.60 13.99
CA HIS A 56 7.34 37.46 13.69
C HIS A 56 7.77 38.92 13.87
N GLU A 57 7.90 39.65 12.77
CA GLU A 57 8.09 41.10 12.77
C GLU A 57 6.71 41.78 12.77
N ARG A 58 6.42 42.52 13.84
CA ARG A 58 5.26 43.40 13.98
C ARG A 58 5.50 44.66 13.13
N VAL A 59 4.64 44.92 12.16
CA VAL A 59 4.57 46.23 11.48
C VAL A 59 3.45 47.05 12.11
N ASN A 60 3.82 48.26 12.54
CA ASN A 60 2.98 49.27 13.16
C ASN A 60 1.93 49.84 12.20
N ALA A 61 0.77 50.18 12.78
CA ALA A 61 -0.29 50.96 12.17
C ALA A 61 0.03 52.46 12.11
N ASN A 62 -0.60 53.14 11.15
CA ASN A 62 -0.75 54.59 10.93
C ASN A 62 0.26 55.28 9.99
N LEU A 63 -0.15 55.46 8.72
CA LEU A 63 -0.27 56.80 8.12
C LEU A 63 -1.13 56.75 6.84
N ALA A 64 -1.97 57.77 6.67
CA ALA A 64 -3.04 57.85 5.68
C ALA A 64 -2.64 58.58 4.38
N ALA A 65 -3.42 58.27 3.33
CA ALA A 65 -3.84 59.10 2.19
C ALA A 65 -2.80 59.51 1.12
N ILE A 66 -3.05 59.09 -0.14
CA ILE A 66 -3.38 59.93 -1.33
C ILE A 66 -3.36 59.03 -2.61
N VAL A 67 -4.37 59.18 -3.47
CA VAL A 67 -4.70 58.50 -4.76
C VAL A 67 -4.24 59.45 -5.91
N PRO A 68 -3.88 59.06 -7.17
CA PRO A 68 -4.70 58.26 -8.11
C PRO A 68 -4.01 57.32 -9.12
N ALA A 69 -4.87 56.58 -9.82
CA ALA A 69 -4.67 55.47 -10.75
C ALA A 69 -3.89 55.79 -12.05
N SER A 70 -3.13 54.80 -12.58
CA SER A 70 -3.38 54.13 -13.88
C SER A 70 -2.18 53.29 -14.38
N THR A 71 -2.48 52.05 -14.82
CA THR A 71 -1.79 51.19 -15.83
C THR A 71 -0.27 50.97 -15.79
N SER A 72 0.19 49.74 -15.51
CA SER A 72 0.62 48.74 -16.54
C SER A 72 1.59 47.66 -15.99
N ILE A 73 1.26 46.38 -16.26
CA ILE A 73 2.15 45.27 -16.69
C ILE A 73 3.10 44.58 -15.66
N LEU A 74 2.90 43.25 -15.58
CA LEU A 74 3.77 42.13 -15.17
C LEU A 74 4.22 41.99 -13.70
N HIS A 75 3.72 40.95 -13.01
CA HIS A 75 4.53 39.77 -12.71
C HIS A 75 3.67 38.60 -12.23
N ALA A 76 3.87 37.45 -12.87
CA ALA A 76 3.37 36.16 -12.44
C ALA A 76 4.21 35.62 -11.28
N SER A 77 3.56 35.28 -10.17
CA SER A 77 4.00 34.24 -9.23
C SER A 77 2.87 34.00 -8.25
N ASP A 78 2.12 32.92 -8.45
CA ASP A 78 1.60 32.07 -7.37
C ASP A 78 0.87 30.88 -8.02
N SER A 79 1.59 29.77 -8.15
CA SER A 79 0.99 28.46 -8.44
C SER A 79 0.16 28.01 -7.25
N VAL A 80 -1.04 28.54 -7.13
CA VAL A 80 -2.10 27.96 -6.29
C VAL A 80 -2.65 26.77 -7.07
N VAL A 81 -2.14 25.58 -6.80
CA VAL A 81 -2.78 24.34 -7.25
C VAL A 81 -4.19 24.33 -6.63
N PRO A 82 -5.27 24.32 -7.42
CA PRO A 82 -6.61 24.45 -6.87
C PRO A 82 -6.95 23.23 -6.00
N LEU A 83 -7.32 23.46 -4.74
CA LEU A 83 -7.98 22.45 -3.92
C LEU A 83 -9.28 22.01 -4.60
N ASN A 84 -9.62 20.74 -4.44
CA ASN A 84 -10.82 20.09 -4.99
C ASN A 84 -12.15 20.54 -4.34
N HIS A 85 -12.22 21.76 -3.79
CA HIS A 85 -13.42 22.26 -3.10
C HIS A 85 -14.68 22.27 -4.00
N THR A 86 -14.52 22.48 -5.30
CA THR A 86 -15.64 22.41 -6.27
C THR A 86 -16.19 21.00 -6.48
N LEU A 87 -15.37 19.97 -6.25
CA LEU A 87 -15.83 18.57 -6.23
C LEU A 87 -16.31 18.14 -4.84
N ALA A 88 -15.83 18.78 -3.78
CA ALA A 88 -16.25 18.51 -2.41
C ALA A 88 -17.70 18.91 -2.10
N SER A 89 -18.29 19.80 -2.91
CA SER A 89 -19.71 20.16 -2.84
C SER A 89 -20.60 19.19 -3.63
N ILE A 90 -20.03 18.32 -4.46
CA ILE A 90 -20.78 17.26 -5.14
C ILE A 90 -21.13 16.25 -4.06
N ASN A 91 -22.41 16.21 -3.69
CA ASN A 91 -22.91 15.24 -2.75
C ASN A 91 -22.83 13.84 -3.40
N VAL A 92 -21.76 13.11 -3.08
CA VAL A 92 -21.55 11.74 -3.60
C VAL A 92 -22.71 10.82 -3.21
N ASN A 93 -23.39 11.09 -2.09
CA ASN A 93 -24.59 10.35 -1.68
C ASN A 93 -25.79 10.56 -2.63
N THR A 94 -25.81 11.63 -3.43
CA THR A 94 -26.84 11.84 -4.47
C THR A 94 -26.53 11.04 -5.75
N ILE A 95 -25.29 10.57 -5.92
CA ILE A 95 -24.89 9.72 -7.04
C ILE A 95 -25.25 8.24 -6.79
N ASN A 96 -25.61 7.89 -5.55
CA ASN A 96 -25.99 6.53 -5.13
C ASN A 96 -27.43 6.11 -5.52
N ASN A 97 -28.18 6.91 -6.28
CA ASN A 97 -29.51 6.49 -6.78
C ASN A 97 -29.48 5.66 -8.07
N THR A 98 -28.30 5.23 -8.49
CA THR A 98 -28.12 4.11 -9.41
C THR A 98 -27.15 3.14 -8.76
N ILE A 99 -27.60 2.49 -7.68
CA ILE A 99 -27.08 1.16 -7.34
C ILE A 99 -27.35 0.32 -8.60
N PRO A 100 -26.32 -0.12 -9.35
CA PRO A 100 -26.54 -1.19 -10.29
C PRO A 100 -27.08 -2.33 -9.43
N SER A 101 -28.28 -2.80 -9.74
CA SER A 101 -28.84 -4.02 -9.16
C SER A 101 -27.72 -5.05 -8.97
N GLU A 102 -27.76 -5.83 -7.89
CA GLU A 102 -26.82 -6.91 -7.50
C GLU A 102 -26.50 -7.97 -8.59
N SER A 103 -26.89 -7.74 -9.84
CA SER A 103 -26.96 -8.66 -10.96
C SER A 103 -25.71 -8.75 -11.85
N PHE A 104 -24.59 -8.08 -11.56
CA PHE A 104 -23.39 -8.20 -12.42
C PHE A 104 -22.04 -8.31 -11.70
N ILE A 105 -22.00 -8.48 -10.38
CA ILE A 105 -20.75 -8.86 -9.70
C ILE A 105 -20.64 -10.37 -9.76
N THR A 106 -19.58 -10.89 -10.38
CA THR A 106 -19.30 -12.32 -10.42
C THR A 106 -19.12 -12.87 -8.99
N SER A 107 -19.42 -14.15 -8.76
CA SER A 107 -19.24 -14.80 -7.45
C SER A 107 -17.82 -14.62 -6.89
N VAL A 108 -16.85 -14.49 -7.80
CA VAL A 108 -15.42 -14.34 -7.54
C VAL A 108 -15.07 -12.92 -7.08
N GLU A 109 -15.55 -11.87 -7.76
CA GLU A 109 -15.40 -10.48 -7.30
C GLU A 109 -16.07 -10.28 -5.91
N LYS A 110 -17.22 -10.94 -5.66
CA LYS A 110 -17.88 -10.91 -4.34
C LYS A 110 -16.99 -11.47 -3.24
N ASN A 111 -16.19 -12.51 -3.49
CA ASN A 111 -15.36 -13.13 -2.46
C ASN A 111 -14.29 -12.17 -1.92
N LEU A 112 -13.61 -11.45 -2.81
CA LEU A 112 -12.57 -10.50 -2.39
C LEU A 112 -13.18 -9.33 -1.62
N ILE A 113 -14.26 -8.76 -2.14
CA ILE A 113 -14.93 -7.63 -1.51
C ILE A 113 -15.51 -8.02 -0.14
N ASN A 114 -16.12 -9.20 -0.04
CA ASN A 114 -16.59 -9.74 1.23
C ASN A 114 -15.45 -9.99 2.22
N PHE A 115 -14.31 -10.51 1.75
CA PHE A 115 -13.13 -10.71 2.59
C PHE A 115 -12.64 -9.39 3.19
N VAL A 116 -12.55 -8.34 2.37
CA VAL A 116 -12.13 -7.00 2.81
C VAL A 116 -13.14 -6.40 3.77
N HIS A 117 -14.43 -6.44 3.46
CA HIS A 117 -15.48 -5.95 4.36
C HIS A 117 -15.48 -6.68 5.70
N LYS A 118 -15.34 -8.01 5.68
CA LYS A 118 -15.23 -8.82 6.89
C LYS A 118 -14.03 -8.37 7.70
N THR A 119 -12.85 -8.32 7.09
CA THR A 119 -11.60 -7.85 7.74
C THR A 119 -11.81 -6.52 8.44
N VAL A 120 -12.37 -5.52 7.73
CA VAL A 120 -12.61 -4.17 8.26
C VAL A 120 -13.66 -4.18 9.36
N SER A 121 -14.73 -4.96 9.23
CA SER A 121 -15.80 -5.05 10.23
C SER A 121 -15.38 -5.73 11.54
N THR A 122 -14.35 -6.58 11.49
CA THR A 122 -13.80 -7.28 12.65
C THR A 122 -12.52 -6.62 13.19
N LEU A 123 -12.14 -5.44 12.69
CA LEU A 123 -10.96 -4.72 13.19
C LEU A 123 -11.16 -4.31 14.65
N HIS A 124 -10.27 -4.78 15.52
CA HIS A 124 -10.11 -4.26 16.87
C HIS A 124 -8.98 -3.24 16.94
N TYR A 125 -7.88 -3.51 16.22
CA TYR A 125 -6.75 -2.59 16.11
C TYR A 125 -6.06 -2.72 14.75
N SER A 126 -5.74 -1.59 14.14
CA SER A 126 -4.85 -1.57 12.99
C SER A 126 -3.88 -0.40 13.05
N SER A 127 -2.68 -0.61 12.54
CA SER A 127 -1.67 0.44 12.39
C SER A 127 -0.83 0.21 11.14
N TYR A 128 -0.56 1.30 10.42
CA TYR A 128 0.34 1.23 9.28
C TYR A 128 1.79 1.22 9.77
N LYS A 129 2.56 0.25 9.29
CA LYS A 129 4.00 0.17 9.52
C LYS A 129 4.68 -0.29 8.24
N LEU A 130 5.60 0.51 7.72
CA LEU A 130 6.41 0.15 6.54
C LEU A 130 7.16 -1.18 6.81
N GLY A 131 6.99 -2.16 5.93
CA GLY A 131 7.52 -3.52 6.10
C GLY A 131 6.82 -4.33 7.20
N GLY A 132 5.65 -3.89 7.67
CA GLY A 132 4.85 -4.61 8.65
C GLY A 132 4.13 -5.79 8.02
N THR A 133 4.17 -6.94 8.69
CA THR A 133 3.61 -8.21 8.23
C THR A 133 2.82 -8.93 9.32
N HIS A 134 2.38 -8.21 10.36
CA HIS A 134 1.73 -8.84 11.51
C HIS A 134 0.22 -8.93 11.29
N PHE A 135 -0.26 -10.17 11.22
CA PHE A 135 -1.67 -10.54 11.12
C PHE A 135 -2.06 -11.39 12.33
N ASP A 136 -2.96 -10.88 13.16
CA ASP A 136 -3.68 -11.64 14.17
C ASP A 136 -5.18 -11.51 13.86
N THR A 137 -5.62 -12.36 12.93
CA THR A 137 -6.97 -12.34 12.37
C THR A 137 -8.02 -12.80 13.37
N GLU A 138 -7.63 -13.61 14.37
CA GLU A 138 -8.51 -14.08 15.44
C GLU A 138 -8.92 -12.93 16.36
N HIS A 139 -7.98 -12.05 16.71
CA HIS A 139 -8.23 -10.91 17.60
C HIS A 139 -8.50 -9.60 16.85
N GLY A 140 -8.47 -9.60 15.51
CA GLY A 140 -8.70 -8.41 14.69
C GLY A 140 -7.58 -7.38 14.79
N VAL A 141 -6.32 -7.82 14.96
CA VAL A 141 -5.14 -6.97 15.16
C VAL A 141 -4.20 -7.05 13.95
N TYR A 142 -3.90 -5.90 13.34
CA TYR A 142 -3.12 -5.83 12.10
C TYR A 142 -2.06 -4.72 12.17
N ILE A 143 -0.78 -5.06 12.01
CA ILE A 143 0.32 -4.08 11.91
C ILE A 143 1.07 -4.34 10.61
N VAL A 144 0.60 -3.67 9.56
CA VAL A 144 0.94 -4.02 8.17
C VAL A 144 1.21 -2.79 7.31
N ASP A 145 1.99 -2.94 6.24
CA ASP A 145 2.01 -1.94 5.17
C ASP A 145 0.95 -2.21 4.09
N CYS A 146 0.93 -1.35 3.06
CA CYS A 146 -0.03 -1.43 1.96
C CYS A 146 0.11 -2.72 1.17
N SER A 147 1.34 -3.12 0.82
CA SER A 147 1.62 -4.35 0.09
C SER A 147 1.25 -5.57 0.90
N SER A 148 1.66 -5.69 2.16
CA SER A 148 1.36 -6.85 2.98
C SER A 148 -0.14 -7.05 3.17
N PHE A 149 -0.92 -5.97 3.30
CA PHE A 149 -2.37 -6.08 3.34
C PHE A 149 -2.95 -6.65 2.04
N VAL A 150 -2.51 -6.16 0.88
CA VAL A 150 -2.96 -6.66 -0.43
C VAL A 150 -2.47 -8.08 -0.68
N ASP A 151 -1.24 -8.41 -0.28
CA ASP A 151 -0.67 -9.75 -0.34
C ASP A 151 -1.56 -10.74 0.42
N HIS A 152 -1.95 -10.41 1.65
CA HIS A 152 -2.83 -11.27 2.46
C HIS A 152 -4.19 -11.49 1.81
N ILE A 153 -4.81 -10.45 1.24
CA ILE A 153 -6.08 -10.59 0.51
C ILE A 153 -5.92 -11.53 -0.69
N LEU A 154 -4.87 -11.35 -1.48
CA LEU A 154 -4.64 -12.18 -2.67
C LEU A 154 -4.27 -13.61 -2.30
N GLN A 155 -3.53 -13.85 -1.23
CA GLN A 155 -3.23 -15.19 -0.71
C GLN A 155 -4.50 -15.95 -0.36
N GLU A 156 -5.43 -15.30 0.33
CA GLU A 156 -6.67 -15.94 0.80
C GLU A 156 -7.70 -16.13 -0.33
N VAL A 157 -7.78 -15.18 -1.27
CA VAL A 157 -8.88 -15.16 -2.24
C VAL A 157 -8.45 -15.56 -3.66
N TYR A 158 -7.23 -15.24 -4.06
CA TYR A 158 -6.67 -15.56 -5.39
C TYR A 158 -5.25 -16.16 -5.29
N PRO A 159 -5.08 -17.30 -4.60
CA PRO A 159 -3.75 -17.85 -4.30
C PRO A 159 -2.91 -18.07 -5.55
N ASN A 160 -3.52 -18.49 -6.67
CA ASN A 160 -2.81 -18.68 -7.94
C ASN A 160 -2.32 -17.36 -8.56
N ALA A 161 -3.13 -16.31 -8.50
CA ALA A 161 -2.74 -14.98 -8.97
C ALA A 161 -1.63 -14.40 -8.10
N TYR A 162 -1.71 -14.60 -6.78
CA TYR A 162 -0.65 -14.24 -5.83
C TYR A 162 0.65 -15.00 -6.12
N SER A 163 0.61 -16.32 -6.28
CA SER A 163 1.79 -17.12 -6.62
C SER A 163 2.42 -16.70 -7.94
N ASN A 164 1.61 -16.37 -8.96
CA ASN A 164 2.10 -15.84 -10.23
C ASN A 164 2.85 -14.51 -10.05
N LEU A 165 2.31 -13.58 -9.25
CA LEU A 165 2.98 -12.32 -8.89
C LEU A 165 4.30 -12.56 -8.14
N VAL A 166 4.29 -13.41 -7.11
CA VAL A 166 5.49 -13.75 -6.30
C VAL A 166 6.59 -14.35 -7.18
N ASN A 167 6.23 -15.30 -8.04
CA ASN A 167 7.16 -15.93 -8.98
C ASN A 167 7.78 -14.92 -9.94
N SER A 168 6.96 -13.99 -10.48
CA SER A 168 7.47 -12.93 -11.35
C SER A 168 8.33 -11.91 -10.61
N ALA A 169 8.01 -11.60 -9.35
CA ALA A 169 8.73 -10.64 -8.54
C ALA A 169 10.04 -11.20 -7.98
N GLY A 170 10.16 -12.53 -7.85
CA GLY A 170 11.30 -13.20 -7.23
C GLY A 170 11.37 -12.96 -5.71
N THR A 171 10.24 -12.68 -5.06
CA THR A 171 10.15 -12.42 -3.61
C THR A 171 8.78 -12.78 -3.05
N ASP A 172 8.77 -13.36 -1.85
CA ASP A 172 7.54 -13.77 -1.16
C ASP A 172 6.75 -12.61 -0.55
N ASN A 173 7.32 -11.39 -0.53
CA ASN A 173 6.69 -10.18 0.00
C ASN A 173 6.76 -9.03 -1.04
N PRO A 174 5.96 -9.07 -2.11
CA PRO A 174 6.03 -8.07 -3.17
C PRO A 174 5.65 -6.66 -2.69
N ALA A 175 6.65 -5.78 -2.53
CA ALA A 175 6.39 -4.34 -2.37
C ALA A 175 5.64 -3.72 -3.57
N SER A 176 5.10 -2.50 -3.41
CA SER A 176 4.38 -1.76 -4.46
C SER A 176 5.15 -1.58 -5.79
N SER A 177 6.50 -1.58 -5.77
CA SER A 177 7.30 -1.61 -7.01
C SER A 177 7.06 -2.87 -7.82
N HIS A 178 6.97 -4.02 -7.16
CA HIS A 178 6.81 -5.31 -7.83
C HIS A 178 5.44 -5.40 -8.48
N TYR A 179 4.37 -5.05 -7.76
CA TYR A 179 3.03 -4.89 -8.34
C TYR A 179 3.04 -3.99 -9.59
N TYR A 180 3.65 -2.82 -9.47
CA TYR A 180 3.72 -1.85 -10.57
C TYR A 180 4.44 -2.42 -11.80
N HIS A 181 5.63 -3.01 -11.62
CA HIS A 181 6.40 -3.57 -12.73
C HIS A 181 5.71 -4.79 -13.34
N PHE A 182 5.14 -5.66 -12.51
CA PHE A 182 4.39 -6.83 -12.93
C PHE A 182 3.17 -6.43 -13.78
N PHE A 183 2.31 -5.53 -13.29
CA PHE A 183 1.14 -5.07 -14.05
C PHE A 183 1.50 -4.36 -15.36
N HIS A 184 2.63 -3.66 -15.40
CA HIS A 184 3.11 -3.08 -16.65
C HIS A 184 3.58 -4.11 -17.68
N ALA A 185 4.18 -5.20 -17.20
CA ALA A 185 4.68 -6.31 -18.02
C ALA A 185 3.57 -7.26 -18.49
N LEU A 186 2.37 -7.18 -17.90
CA LEU A 186 1.23 -7.97 -18.37
C LEU A 186 0.94 -7.69 -19.85
N PRO A 187 0.61 -8.74 -20.63
CA PRO A 187 0.11 -8.59 -21.99
C PRO A 187 -1.19 -7.78 -22.00
N GLU A 188 -1.52 -7.19 -23.16
CA GLU A 188 -2.81 -6.50 -23.33
C GLU A 188 -3.99 -7.50 -23.38
N ASN A 189 -3.72 -8.75 -23.75
CA ASN A 189 -4.66 -9.86 -23.60
C ASN A 189 -4.58 -10.42 -22.17
N SER A 190 -5.65 -11.07 -21.70
CA SER A 190 -5.66 -11.78 -20.41
C SER A 190 -4.47 -12.73 -20.30
N ASP A 191 -3.73 -12.63 -19.20
CA ASP A 191 -2.99 -13.76 -18.67
C ASP A 191 -4.00 -14.75 -18.06
N GLN A 192 -3.59 -16.00 -17.86
CA GLN A 192 -4.35 -17.00 -17.13
C GLN A 192 -4.79 -16.52 -15.74
N TYR A 193 -3.99 -15.69 -15.07
CA TYR A 193 -4.25 -15.26 -13.69
C TYR A 193 -4.57 -13.77 -13.53
N TRP A 194 -4.26 -12.95 -14.54
CA TRP A 194 -4.36 -11.49 -14.43
C TRP A 194 -4.85 -10.87 -15.73
N ASN A 195 -5.70 -9.86 -15.59
CA ASN A 195 -6.11 -9.00 -16.69
C ASN A 195 -5.55 -7.60 -16.46
N LYS A 196 -4.79 -7.08 -17.43
CA LYS A 196 -4.31 -5.70 -17.40
C LYS A 196 -5.48 -4.73 -17.57
N ILE A 197 -5.47 -3.62 -16.83
CA ILE A 197 -6.46 -2.55 -16.98
C ILE A 197 -5.74 -1.25 -17.33
N ALA A 198 -6.12 -0.64 -18.44
CA ALA A 198 -5.55 0.62 -18.90
C ALA A 198 -6.44 1.83 -18.55
N ASP A 199 -7.75 1.66 -18.62
CA ASP A 199 -8.73 2.72 -18.44
C ASP A 199 -9.31 2.71 -17.01
N VAL A 200 -9.33 3.88 -16.35
CA VAL A 200 -9.95 4.03 -15.02
C VAL A 200 -11.42 3.66 -15.05
N GLU A 201 -12.11 3.92 -16.16
CA GLU A 201 -13.52 3.59 -16.33
C GLU A 201 -13.77 2.07 -16.42
N GLU A 202 -12.74 1.25 -16.66
CA GLU A 202 -12.86 -0.21 -16.67
C GLU A 202 -12.67 -0.87 -15.30
N LEU A 203 -12.22 -0.11 -14.30
CA LEU A 203 -12.06 -0.61 -12.93
C LEU A 203 -13.39 -1.15 -12.39
N ARG A 204 -13.29 -2.17 -11.57
CA ARG A 204 -14.37 -2.91 -10.90
C ARG A 204 -13.97 -3.27 -9.47
N PRO A 205 -14.94 -3.58 -8.60
CA PRO A 205 -14.65 -4.15 -7.29
C PRO A 205 -13.71 -5.37 -7.39
N GLY A 206 -12.64 -5.38 -6.61
CA GLY A 206 -11.62 -6.43 -6.57
C GLY A 206 -10.39 -6.18 -7.43
N ASP A 207 -10.39 -5.14 -8.27
CA ASP A 207 -9.21 -4.76 -9.03
C ASP A 207 -8.12 -4.19 -8.11
N ILE A 208 -6.86 -4.37 -8.50
CA ILE A 208 -5.72 -3.83 -7.79
C ILE A 208 -5.21 -2.60 -8.54
N LEU A 209 -5.17 -1.48 -7.84
CA LEU A 209 -4.58 -0.22 -8.28
C LEU A 209 -3.24 -0.04 -7.58
N VAL A 210 -2.21 0.32 -8.35
CA VAL A 210 -0.90 0.68 -7.78
C VAL A 210 -0.38 1.94 -8.43
N PHE A 211 0.24 2.79 -7.63
CA PHE A 211 0.97 3.93 -8.15
C PHE A 211 2.38 4.05 -7.56
N ARG A 212 3.26 4.68 -8.33
CA ARG A 212 4.65 4.99 -7.99
C ARG A 212 4.86 6.49 -8.10
N TYR A 213 5.41 7.13 -7.07
CA TYR A 213 5.77 8.54 -7.16
C TYR A 213 6.96 8.72 -8.09
N LYS A 214 7.11 9.92 -8.65
CA LYS A 214 8.29 10.33 -9.40
C LYS A 214 8.98 11.46 -8.64
N ASN A 215 10.29 11.36 -8.48
CA ASN A 215 11.08 12.48 -8.01
C ASN A 215 11.21 13.57 -9.10
N SER A 216 11.85 14.69 -8.77
CA SER A 216 12.05 15.82 -9.70
C SER A 216 12.83 15.47 -10.96
N ARG A 217 13.55 14.33 -10.98
CA ARG A 217 14.27 13.80 -12.15
C ARG A 217 13.46 12.74 -12.91
N GLY A 218 12.21 12.52 -12.53
CA GLY A 218 11.32 11.52 -13.15
C GLY A 218 11.56 10.08 -12.69
N ALA A 219 12.52 9.81 -11.81
CA ALA A 219 12.79 8.46 -11.33
C ALA A 219 11.73 8.04 -10.29
N GLN A 220 11.32 6.78 -10.35
CA GLN A 220 10.28 6.26 -9.49
C GLN A 220 10.75 6.09 -8.04
N THR A 221 9.97 6.60 -7.09
CA THR A 221 10.26 6.58 -5.65
C THR A 221 9.02 6.13 -4.89
N GLY A 222 9.16 5.25 -3.89
CA GLY A 222 8.03 4.77 -3.09
C GLY A 222 6.81 4.39 -3.92
N GLY A 223 5.65 4.26 -3.28
CA GLY A 223 4.41 3.98 -3.99
C GLY A 223 3.37 3.45 -3.03
N HIS A 224 2.21 3.15 -3.58
CA HIS A 224 1.08 2.65 -2.82
C HIS A 224 0.30 1.65 -3.66
N VAL A 225 -0.15 0.57 -3.04
CA VAL A 225 -0.97 -0.47 -3.67
C VAL A 225 -2.24 -0.65 -2.84
N MET A 226 -3.35 -0.91 -3.54
CA MET A 226 -4.68 -0.79 -2.97
C MET A 226 -5.70 -1.57 -3.80
N VAL A 227 -6.78 -1.96 -3.13
CA VAL A 227 -7.90 -2.69 -3.72
C VAL A 227 -9.00 -1.71 -4.08
N VAL A 228 -9.57 -1.81 -5.28
CA VAL A 228 -10.77 -1.08 -5.69
C VAL A 228 -11.99 -1.77 -5.07
N MET A 229 -12.83 -1.00 -4.37
CA MET A 229 -13.98 -1.53 -3.64
C MET A 229 -15.29 -1.37 -4.38
N ASP A 230 -15.43 -0.32 -5.19
CA ASP A 230 -16.64 -0.01 -5.94
C ASP A 230 -16.32 0.32 -7.40
N LYS A 231 -17.35 0.29 -8.26
CA LYS A 231 -17.25 0.88 -9.59
C LYS A 231 -16.92 2.37 -9.47
N PRO A 232 -15.87 2.90 -10.13
CA PRO A 232 -15.58 4.32 -10.04
C PRO A 232 -16.74 5.19 -10.55
N VAL A 233 -17.00 6.27 -9.82
CA VAL A 233 -18.00 7.26 -10.21
C VAL A 233 -17.30 8.39 -10.96
N ARG A 234 -17.68 8.60 -12.22
CA ARG A 234 -17.08 9.63 -13.08
C ARG A 234 -17.82 10.96 -12.96
N VAL A 235 -17.05 12.03 -12.77
CA VAL A 235 -17.49 13.42 -12.89
C VAL A 235 -16.49 14.15 -13.79
N SER A 236 -16.87 14.43 -15.02
CA SER A 236 -15.98 15.01 -16.04
C SER A 236 -14.74 14.13 -16.31
N ASP A 237 -13.52 14.62 -16.09
CA ASP A 237 -12.24 13.90 -16.22
C ASP A 237 -11.73 13.32 -14.89
N VAL A 238 -12.55 13.37 -13.83
CA VAL A 238 -12.23 12.89 -12.49
C VAL A 238 -13.09 11.69 -12.12
N PHE A 239 -12.47 10.70 -11.49
CA PHE A 239 -13.10 9.50 -10.99
C PHE A 239 -12.96 9.43 -9.48
N PHE A 240 -14.09 9.24 -8.79
CA PHE A 240 -14.14 8.91 -7.38
C PHE A 240 -13.97 7.40 -7.26
N VAL A 241 -12.89 6.97 -6.64
CA VAL A 241 -12.55 5.55 -6.52
C VAL A 241 -12.58 5.19 -5.04
N ARG A 242 -13.54 4.35 -4.67
CA ARG A 242 -13.57 3.71 -3.36
C ARG A 242 -12.51 2.62 -3.34
N ILE A 243 -11.68 2.62 -2.32
CA ILE A 243 -10.53 1.74 -2.20
C ILE A 243 -10.40 1.18 -0.79
N ALA A 244 -9.73 0.04 -0.65
CA ALA A 244 -9.23 -0.46 0.61
C ALA A 244 -7.71 -0.59 0.57
N ASP A 245 -7.06 -0.21 1.66
CA ASP A 245 -5.61 -0.21 1.79
C ASP A 245 -5.17 -0.23 3.27
N SER A 246 -3.87 -0.33 3.52
CA SER A 246 -3.26 0.06 4.79
C SER A 246 -2.36 1.27 4.58
N ALA A 247 -2.60 2.37 5.29
CA ALA A 247 -1.89 3.63 5.08
C ALA A 247 -1.68 4.46 6.36
N SER A 248 -0.76 5.42 6.30
CA SER A 248 -0.48 6.34 7.42
C SER A 248 -1.60 7.34 7.72
N SER A 249 -2.57 7.51 6.81
CA SER A 249 -3.69 8.42 6.96
C SER A 249 -4.87 7.98 6.11
N GLY A 250 -6.09 8.19 6.58
CA GLY A 250 -7.31 7.89 5.84
C GLY A 250 -7.54 8.78 4.61
N HIS A 251 -8.44 8.33 3.74
CA HIS A 251 -8.98 9.06 2.59
C HIS A 251 -10.24 9.85 2.99
N SER A 252 -11.06 10.25 2.01
CA SER A 252 -12.40 10.81 2.30
C SER A 252 -13.41 9.71 2.59
N GLU A 253 -14.38 9.99 3.47
CA GLU A 253 -15.38 9.02 3.94
C GLU A 253 -14.73 7.69 4.39
N ASP A 254 -13.60 7.78 5.09
CA ASP A 254 -12.81 6.61 5.48
C ASP A 254 -13.44 5.87 6.66
N THR A 255 -13.34 4.55 6.68
CA THR A 255 -13.77 3.72 7.83
C THR A 255 -12.83 3.86 9.03
N ARG A 256 -11.59 4.31 8.82
CA ARG A 256 -10.67 4.68 9.89
C ARG A 256 -11.20 5.88 10.65
N GLN A 257 -10.90 5.93 11.95
CA GLN A 257 -11.12 7.15 12.71
C GLN A 257 -10.23 8.28 12.20
N PRO A 258 -10.66 9.55 12.33
CA PRO A 258 -9.82 10.68 11.97
C PRO A 258 -8.45 10.61 12.66
N HIS A 259 -7.40 10.91 11.90
CA HIS A 259 -6.00 10.92 12.37
C HIS A 259 -5.42 9.56 12.80
N THR A 260 -6.06 8.44 12.44
CA THR A 260 -5.49 7.10 12.65
C THR A 260 -4.87 6.54 11.36
N SER A 261 -3.99 5.56 11.52
CA SER A 261 -3.35 4.81 10.45
C SER A 261 -3.82 3.35 10.44
N GLY A 262 -3.45 2.57 9.42
CA GLY A 262 -3.75 1.15 9.32
C GLY A 262 -4.75 0.84 8.23
N ILE A 263 -5.47 -0.27 8.35
CA ILE A 263 -6.44 -0.76 7.36
C ILE A 263 -7.71 0.10 7.37
N GLY A 264 -8.22 0.43 6.18
CA GLY A 264 -9.46 1.18 6.04
C GLY A 264 -9.99 1.16 4.62
N ILE A 265 -11.25 1.58 4.48
CA ILE A 265 -11.92 1.75 3.21
C ILE A 265 -12.24 3.23 3.04
N GLY A 266 -11.74 3.83 1.97
CA GLY A 266 -11.70 5.26 1.74
C GLY A 266 -12.01 5.64 0.29
N THR A 267 -12.27 6.92 0.04
CA THR A 267 -12.47 7.45 -1.33
C THR A 267 -11.32 8.38 -1.70
N LEU A 268 -10.60 8.02 -2.75
CA LEU A 268 -9.62 8.89 -3.41
C LEU A 268 -10.15 9.35 -4.77
N LEU A 269 -9.44 10.31 -5.37
CA LEU A 269 -9.74 10.80 -6.70
C LEU A 269 -8.64 10.40 -7.68
N LEU A 270 -9.02 9.91 -8.85
CA LEU A 270 -8.13 9.75 -9.99
C LEU A 270 -8.52 10.75 -11.09
N LYS A 271 -7.52 11.40 -11.69
CA LYS A 271 -7.69 12.17 -12.91
C LYS A 271 -7.30 11.32 -14.10
N ALA A 272 -8.21 11.13 -15.05
CA ALA A 272 -7.93 10.35 -16.26
C ALA A 272 -7.63 11.26 -17.45
N ASN A 273 -6.79 10.77 -18.37
CA ASN A 273 -6.63 11.40 -19.67
C ASN A 273 -7.94 11.23 -20.48
N PRO A 274 -8.58 12.31 -20.93
CA PRO A 274 -9.89 12.23 -21.58
C PRO A 274 -9.88 11.51 -22.93
N LYS A 275 -8.70 11.31 -23.55
CA LYS A 275 -8.57 10.58 -24.82
C LYS A 275 -8.26 9.10 -24.64
N THR A 276 -7.54 8.74 -23.58
CA THR A 276 -7.04 7.36 -23.40
C THR A 276 -7.61 6.64 -22.19
N GLY A 277 -8.36 7.33 -21.32
CA GLY A 277 -8.87 6.79 -20.07
C GLY A 277 -7.81 6.52 -19.00
N ARG A 278 -6.52 6.64 -19.33
CA ARG A 278 -5.42 6.30 -18.42
C ARG A 278 -5.31 7.29 -17.26
N PRO A 279 -5.10 6.84 -16.02
CA PRO A 279 -4.90 7.73 -14.89
C PRO A 279 -3.60 8.54 -15.04
N SER A 280 -3.65 9.81 -14.64
CA SER A 280 -2.60 10.80 -14.84
C SER A 280 -2.24 11.59 -13.58
N ALA A 281 -3.14 11.65 -12.61
CA ALA A 281 -2.90 12.24 -11.30
C ALA A 281 -3.85 11.61 -10.28
N TYR A 282 -3.56 11.76 -8.99
CA TYR A 282 -4.49 11.39 -7.93
C TYR A 282 -4.56 12.48 -6.86
N ALA A 283 -5.64 12.51 -6.09
CA ALA A 283 -5.71 13.23 -4.83
C ALA A 283 -6.09 12.24 -3.72
N TRP A 284 -5.38 12.28 -2.59
CA TRP A 284 -5.51 11.30 -1.50
C TRP A 284 -6.93 11.25 -0.90
N GLY A 285 -7.66 12.35 -0.97
CA GLY A 285 -9.07 12.45 -0.67
C GLY A 285 -9.70 13.63 -1.41
N VAL A 286 -11.01 13.79 -1.28
CA VAL A 286 -11.84 14.81 -1.95
C VAL A 286 -11.40 16.24 -1.65
N ARG A 287 -10.76 16.48 -0.50
CA ARG A 287 -10.22 17.80 -0.11
C ARG A 287 -8.70 17.89 -0.18
N SER A 288 -8.04 16.89 -0.77
CA SER A 288 -6.58 16.87 -0.92
C SER A 288 -6.12 17.55 -2.20
N TYR A 289 -4.84 17.94 -2.22
CA TYR A 289 -4.17 18.42 -3.43
C TYR A 289 -3.96 17.28 -4.44
N TRP A 290 -3.89 17.66 -5.71
CA TRP A 290 -3.47 16.75 -6.77
C TRP A 290 -1.98 16.47 -6.73
N ASN A 291 -1.62 15.21 -6.88
CA ASN A 291 -0.26 14.78 -7.17
C ASN A 291 -0.17 14.34 -8.64
N HIS A 292 0.59 15.11 -9.42
CA HIS A 292 0.84 14.86 -10.85
C HIS A 292 2.16 14.10 -11.11
N ASN A 293 3.02 13.98 -10.09
CA ASN A 293 4.33 13.34 -10.22
C ASN A 293 4.20 11.86 -9.86
N VAL A 294 3.41 11.15 -10.66
CA VAL A 294 3.01 9.78 -10.36
C VAL A 294 2.87 8.98 -11.66
N THR A 295 2.99 7.66 -11.54
CA THR A 295 2.65 6.67 -12.57
C THR A 295 1.81 5.59 -11.97
N PHE A 296 0.91 5.02 -12.76
CA PHE A 296 -0.07 4.04 -12.31
C PHE A 296 0.06 2.76 -13.12
N ALA A 297 -0.30 1.65 -12.49
CA ALA A 297 -0.64 0.41 -13.15
C ALA A 297 -1.87 -0.18 -12.44
N MET A 298 -2.71 -0.91 -13.19
CA MET A 298 -3.94 -1.51 -12.67
C MET A 298 -4.10 -2.89 -13.28
N ALA A 299 -4.57 -3.84 -12.48
CA ALA A 299 -4.88 -5.18 -12.97
C ALA A 299 -5.97 -5.84 -12.14
N ARG A 300 -6.66 -6.79 -12.77
CA ARG A 300 -7.70 -7.62 -12.17
C ARG A 300 -7.17 -9.03 -11.95
N PRO A 301 -7.16 -9.56 -10.73
CA PRO A 301 -6.89 -10.97 -10.51
C PRO A 301 -8.05 -11.82 -11.07
N SER A 302 -7.72 -12.98 -11.62
CA SER A 302 -8.69 -13.94 -12.15
C SER A 302 -8.65 -15.22 -11.32
N ALA A 303 -9.81 -15.69 -10.87
CA ALA A 303 -9.92 -17.06 -10.38
C ALA A 303 -10.02 -17.95 -11.62
N ILE A 304 -9.10 -18.92 -11.74
CA ILE A 304 -9.33 -20.00 -12.69
C ILE A 304 -10.47 -20.83 -12.12
N ASP A 305 -11.59 -20.87 -12.81
CA ASP A 305 -12.50 -22.00 -12.68
C ASP A 305 -11.74 -23.22 -13.19
N MET A 306 -11.07 -23.94 -12.28
CA MET A 306 -10.55 -25.26 -12.61
C MET A 306 -11.76 -26.07 -13.09
N PRO A 307 -11.76 -26.61 -14.31
CA PRO A 307 -12.84 -27.51 -14.71
C PRO A 307 -12.90 -28.61 -13.66
N ILE A 308 -14.08 -28.79 -13.06
CA ILE A 308 -14.33 -29.94 -12.20
C ILE A 308 -14.14 -31.14 -13.11
N ASN A 309 -12.96 -31.77 -13.02
CA ASN A 309 -12.74 -33.08 -13.61
C ASN A 309 -13.63 -34.04 -12.83
N ASN A 310 -14.85 -34.24 -13.33
CA ASN A 310 -15.66 -35.39 -12.97
C ASN A 310 -14.95 -36.62 -13.53
N ALA A 311 -14.02 -37.17 -12.75
CA ALA A 311 -13.42 -38.49 -12.96
C ALA A 311 -13.99 -39.45 -11.91
#